data_AF-A0A0Q7S5B5-F1
#
_entry.id   AF-A0A0Q7S5B5-F1
#
_cell.length_a   1.000
_cell.length_b   1.000
_cell.length_c   1.000
_cell.angle_alpha   90.00
_cell.angle_beta   90.00
_cell.angle_gamma   90.00
#
_symmetry.space_group_name_H-M   'P 1'
#
loop_
_entity.id
_entity.type
_entity.pdbx_description
1 polymer ?
#
loop_
_entity_poly.entity_id
_entity_poly.type
_entity_poly.pdbx_seq_one_letter_code
_entity_poly.pdbx_strand_id
1 'polypeptide(L)'
;MPPNTVDTAVKDIRHHMETGWFNPVTNDDIKSVKSILSNLDAADSRAVIGKLGADELRKIADEMNDDAWFGNGGLSHGERRDFFNEMARDLGGAELARLSQAFDRTTGRQTSRDRLLADDNITALAAAVGQHGSNQTKLDFIGQLAGASTDQTAIDTMHESRLHDPQARAIAEVIGSMENSPATAQQALQSLQPDQRLAVLKAAANETLLVGGAMGGVGAVRTDTAALEQLLKVASRIGDADTKARVFADAASVMTDLASRGRGDAAESVRRSMGQLVLSDTNGVMRELAANRETANGSALASYAKASLNAKDFDALGEIQAQISLGNGKNEDPAARFEAQVQAPGGGQRYVNAETAGYFAGAVSAAVKSITTDAKEQGDLINATLKSVLTIVDKTAGRAHPGVGIAASVLKEWTQFGVKAAMDAKISAQVSADDKLFWALVPSVATRQLPNGLPDLEQAASSGAGSAFNGTWIVTREHAKP
;
A
#
# COMPACT_ATOMS: atom_id res chain seq x y z
N MET A 1 -42.45 -13.76 27.85
CA MET A 1 -41.08 -13.86 28.37
C MET A 1 -40.62 -12.43 28.64
N PRO A 2 -40.18 -12.08 29.86
CA PRO A 2 -39.73 -10.72 30.14
C PRO A 2 -38.42 -10.44 29.37
N PRO A 3 -38.16 -9.17 29.02
CA PRO A 3 -37.03 -8.79 28.18
C PRO A 3 -35.71 -9.11 28.90
N ASN A 4 -34.73 -9.63 28.15
CA ASN A 4 -33.34 -9.77 28.59
C ASN A 4 -32.79 -8.37 28.91
N THR A 5 -32.99 -7.88 30.13
CA THR A 5 -32.47 -6.56 30.53
C THR A 5 -30.95 -6.66 30.53
N VAL A 6 -30.27 -5.79 29.81
CA VAL A 6 -28.79 -5.68 29.75
C VAL A 6 -28.10 -5.95 31.09
N ASP A 7 -28.66 -5.48 32.21
CA ASP A 7 -28.13 -5.73 33.56
C ASP A 7 -28.17 -7.20 34.01
N THR A 8 -29.19 -7.95 33.60
CA THR A 8 -29.29 -9.39 33.82
C THR A 8 -28.22 -10.12 33.03
N ALA A 9 -28.04 -9.78 31.74
CA ALA A 9 -26.99 -10.37 30.93
C ALA A 9 -25.58 -10.08 31.49
N VAL A 10 -25.31 -8.84 31.92
CA VAL A 10 -24.04 -8.48 32.59
C VAL A 10 -23.86 -9.27 33.89
N LYS A 11 -24.91 -9.42 34.69
CA LYS A 11 -24.87 -10.17 35.95
C LYS A 11 -24.60 -11.65 35.71
N ASP A 12 -25.25 -12.25 34.72
CA ASP A 12 -25.09 -13.66 34.37
C ASP A 12 -23.70 -13.94 33.81
N ILE A 13 -23.18 -13.06 32.94
CA ILE A 13 -21.78 -13.11 32.48
C ILE A 13 -20.83 -13.05 33.67
N ARG A 14 -21.00 -12.09 34.59
CA ARG A 14 -20.16 -12.00 35.79
C ARG A 14 -20.21 -13.27 36.62
N HIS A 15 -21.39 -13.85 36.80
CA HIS A 15 -21.57 -15.07 37.57
C HIS A 15 -20.87 -16.27 36.92
N HIS A 16 -21.01 -16.48 35.62
CA HIS A 16 -20.28 -17.52 34.89
C HIS A 16 -18.76 -17.30 34.89
N MET A 17 -18.33 -16.05 35.04
CA MET A 17 -16.93 -15.67 35.15
C MET A 17 -16.43 -15.59 36.61
N GLU A 18 -17.22 -15.95 37.64
CA GLU A 18 -16.77 -15.93 39.04
C GLU A 18 -15.79 -17.09 39.30
N THR A 19 -14.54 -16.74 39.62
CA THR A 19 -13.51 -17.73 40.00
C THR A 19 -13.39 -17.83 41.50
N GLY A 20 -13.51 -19.05 42.05
CA GLY A 20 -13.19 -19.37 43.44
C GLY A 20 -12.15 -20.49 43.54
N TRP A 21 -11.51 -20.67 44.70
CA TRP A 21 -10.53 -21.75 44.96
C TRP A 21 -11.08 -23.16 44.64
N PHE A 22 -12.40 -23.34 44.62
CA PHE A 22 -13.10 -24.59 44.29
C PHE A 22 -14.05 -24.49 43.09
N ASN A 23 -14.09 -23.36 42.38
CA ASN A 23 -14.97 -23.16 41.21
C ASN A 23 -14.18 -22.53 40.05
N PRO A 24 -13.44 -23.34 39.27
CA PRO A 24 -12.83 -22.86 38.03
C PRO A 24 -13.91 -22.62 36.96
N VAL A 25 -13.68 -21.65 36.07
CA VAL A 25 -14.54 -21.43 34.90
C VAL A 25 -14.44 -22.64 33.98
N THR A 26 -15.59 -23.18 33.55
CA THR A 26 -15.64 -24.38 32.70
C THR A 26 -15.91 -24.04 31.24
N ASN A 27 -15.70 -24.99 30.32
CA ASN A 27 -16.09 -24.83 28.91
C ASN A 27 -17.59 -24.56 28.74
N ASP A 28 -18.43 -25.14 29.60
CA ASP A 28 -19.87 -24.90 29.59
C ASP A 28 -20.21 -23.47 30.04
N ASP A 29 -19.44 -22.89 30.96
CA ASP A 29 -19.57 -21.47 31.33
C ASP A 29 -19.19 -20.55 30.17
N ILE A 30 -18.12 -20.86 29.44
CA ILE A 30 -17.72 -20.08 28.25
C ILE A 30 -18.72 -20.22 27.10
N LYS A 31 -19.28 -21.41 26.89
CA LYS A 31 -20.39 -21.60 25.95
C LYS A 31 -21.65 -20.87 26.39
N SER A 32 -21.89 -20.77 27.70
CA SER A 32 -23.01 -20.00 28.25
C SER A 32 -22.81 -18.50 28.05
N VAL A 33 -21.62 -17.96 28.32
CA VAL A 33 -21.27 -16.56 28.04
C VAL A 33 -21.40 -16.25 26.55
N LYS A 34 -20.89 -17.12 25.67
CA LYS A 34 -21.08 -17.01 24.22
C LYS A 34 -22.57 -16.99 23.89
N SER A 35 -23.35 -17.97 24.36
CA SER A 35 -24.78 -18.07 24.10
C SER A 35 -25.56 -16.84 24.58
N ILE A 36 -25.22 -16.29 25.76
CA ILE A 36 -25.82 -15.04 26.25
C ILE A 36 -25.56 -13.92 25.25
N LEU A 37 -24.29 -13.68 24.89
CA LEU A 37 -23.92 -12.60 23.96
C LEU A 37 -24.53 -12.79 22.56
N SER A 38 -24.57 -14.02 22.05
CA SER A 38 -25.14 -14.38 20.75
C SER A 38 -26.67 -14.21 20.66
N ASN A 39 -27.38 -14.31 21.79
CA ASN A 39 -28.83 -14.20 21.81
C ASN A 39 -29.34 -12.78 22.10
N LEU A 40 -28.45 -11.82 22.30
CA LEU A 40 -28.79 -10.41 22.45
C LEU A 40 -28.96 -9.76 21.07
N ASP A 41 -29.82 -8.74 20.99
CA ASP A 41 -29.85 -7.89 19.80
C ASP A 41 -28.62 -6.98 19.77
N ALA A 42 -28.39 -6.31 18.63
CA ALA A 42 -27.22 -5.45 18.46
C ALA A 42 -27.14 -4.29 19.47
N ALA A 43 -28.28 -3.75 19.94
CA ALA A 43 -28.29 -2.66 20.91
C ALA A 43 -27.91 -3.16 22.31
N ASP A 44 -28.48 -4.29 22.71
CA ASP A 44 -28.19 -4.93 23.99
C ASP A 44 -26.77 -5.49 24.04
N SER A 45 -26.28 -6.12 22.96
CA SER A 45 -24.88 -6.57 22.85
C SER A 45 -23.89 -5.44 23.05
N ARG A 46 -24.11 -4.28 22.42
CA ARG A 46 -23.27 -3.08 22.61
C ARG A 46 -23.35 -2.57 24.05
N ALA A 47 -24.54 -2.53 24.64
CA ALA A 47 -24.73 -2.07 26.00
C ALA A 47 -24.06 -3.01 27.03
N VAL A 48 -24.10 -4.33 26.81
CA VAL A 48 -23.43 -5.32 27.65
C VAL A 48 -21.91 -5.17 27.56
N ILE A 49 -21.32 -5.19 26.35
CA ILE A 49 -19.87 -5.00 26.18
C ILE A 49 -19.42 -3.62 26.70
N GLY A 50 -20.28 -2.60 26.54
CA GLY A 50 -20.08 -1.27 27.11
C GLY A 50 -19.92 -1.28 28.63
N LYS A 51 -20.74 -2.07 29.32
CA LYS A 51 -20.79 -2.19 30.80
C LYS A 51 -19.74 -3.13 31.40
N LEU A 52 -19.18 -4.05 30.62
CA LEU A 52 -18.07 -4.89 31.08
C LEU A 52 -16.80 -4.04 31.20
N GLY A 53 -16.09 -4.18 32.31
CA GLY A 53 -14.78 -3.54 32.51
C GLY A 53 -13.70 -4.17 31.63
N ALA A 54 -12.56 -3.47 31.47
CA ALA A 54 -11.43 -4.00 30.71
C ALA A 54 -10.90 -5.33 31.29
N ASP A 55 -10.81 -5.44 32.62
CA ASP A 55 -10.40 -6.67 33.30
C ASP A 55 -11.39 -7.83 33.09
N GLU A 56 -12.70 -7.52 33.03
CA GLU A 56 -13.75 -8.51 32.79
C GLU A 56 -13.67 -9.04 31.35
N LEU A 57 -13.49 -8.15 30.38
CA LEU A 57 -13.28 -8.53 28.98
C LEU A 57 -11.99 -9.33 28.79
N ARG A 58 -10.91 -8.94 29.48
CA ARG A 58 -9.64 -9.67 29.45
C ARG A 58 -9.79 -11.07 30.02
N LYS A 59 -10.54 -11.22 31.11
CA LYS A 59 -10.84 -12.53 31.70
C LYS A 59 -11.62 -13.41 30.72
N ILE A 60 -12.65 -12.87 30.05
CA ILE A 60 -13.40 -13.61 29.02
C ILE A 60 -12.46 -14.04 27.89
N ALA A 61 -11.61 -13.12 27.39
CA ALA A 61 -10.64 -13.41 26.35
C ALA A 61 -9.61 -14.48 26.80
N ASP A 62 -9.25 -14.50 28.08
CA ASP A 62 -8.33 -15.49 28.64
C ASP A 62 -8.92 -16.89 28.68
N GLU A 63 -10.14 -17.03 29.20
CA GLU A 63 -10.83 -18.31 29.28
C GLU A 63 -11.24 -18.85 27.89
N MET A 64 -11.51 -17.97 26.91
CA MET A 64 -11.75 -18.38 25.52
C MET A 64 -10.52 -19.03 24.86
N ASN A 65 -9.33 -18.75 25.38
CA ASN A 65 -8.04 -19.13 24.83
C ASN A 65 -7.32 -20.24 25.62
N ASP A 66 -7.76 -20.54 26.84
CA ASP A 66 -7.07 -21.52 27.69
C ASP A 66 -7.32 -22.95 27.20
N ASP A 67 -6.30 -23.56 26.61
CA ASP A 67 -6.30 -24.98 26.24
C ASP A 67 -6.01 -25.90 27.45
N ALA A 68 -5.70 -25.35 28.64
CA ALA A 68 -5.01 -26.09 29.69
C ALA A 68 -5.29 -25.62 31.14
N TRP A 69 -6.52 -25.83 31.63
CA TRP A 69 -6.73 -26.04 33.07
C TRP A 69 -7.82 -27.11 33.32
N PHE A 70 -7.38 -28.37 33.49
CA PHE A 70 -8.18 -29.60 33.71
C PHE A 70 -9.11 -30.07 32.57
N GLY A 71 -8.60 -30.09 31.33
CA GLY A 71 -9.07 -31.06 30.33
C GLY A 71 -10.43 -30.81 29.67
N ASN A 72 -11.08 -29.67 29.90
CA ASN A 72 -12.33 -29.29 29.23
C ASN A 72 -12.23 -28.10 28.25
N GLY A 73 -11.09 -27.39 28.17
CA GLY A 73 -10.65 -26.53 27.04
C GLY A 73 -11.48 -25.25 26.75
N GLY A 74 -10.83 -24.20 26.24
CA GLY A 74 -11.48 -23.00 25.72
C GLY A 74 -12.29 -23.27 24.44
N LEU A 75 -12.71 -22.21 23.74
CA LEU A 75 -13.44 -22.36 22.47
C LEU A 75 -12.51 -22.94 21.39
N SER A 76 -13.00 -23.84 20.55
CA SER A 76 -12.26 -24.28 19.36
C SER A 76 -12.04 -23.12 18.37
N HIS A 77 -11.07 -23.28 17.45
CA HIS A 77 -10.82 -22.27 16.42
C HIS A 77 -12.08 -21.90 15.61
N GLY A 78 -12.91 -22.90 15.27
CA GLY A 78 -14.19 -22.67 14.59
C GLY A 78 -15.19 -21.89 15.45
N GLU A 79 -15.33 -22.26 16.72
CA GLU A 79 -16.25 -21.57 17.64
C GLU A 79 -15.83 -20.13 17.94
N ARG A 80 -14.52 -19.85 18.01
CA ARG A 80 -13.97 -18.50 18.14
C ARG A 80 -14.24 -17.66 16.91
N ARG A 81 -14.02 -18.21 15.70
CA ARG A 81 -14.34 -17.54 14.45
C ARG A 81 -15.83 -17.18 14.37
N ASP A 82 -16.70 -18.11 14.73
CA ASP A 82 -18.15 -17.86 14.71
C ASP A 82 -18.54 -16.78 15.71
N PHE A 83 -17.93 -16.77 16.90
CA PHE A 83 -18.10 -15.70 17.88
C PHE A 83 -17.64 -14.34 17.32
N PHE A 84 -16.45 -14.25 16.72
CA PHE A 84 -15.97 -13.01 16.12
C PHE A 84 -16.87 -12.52 14.99
N ASN A 85 -17.38 -13.44 14.16
CA ASN A 85 -18.30 -13.11 13.07
C ASN A 85 -19.61 -12.50 13.59
N GLU A 86 -20.13 -13.02 14.69
CA GLU A 86 -21.35 -12.52 15.33
C GLU A 86 -21.11 -11.16 15.99
N MET A 87 -20.04 -11.03 16.78
CA MET A 87 -19.66 -9.76 17.38
C MET A 87 -19.42 -8.68 16.32
N ALA A 88 -18.79 -9.01 15.19
CA ALA A 88 -18.57 -8.07 14.09
C ALA A 88 -19.87 -7.61 13.38
N ARG A 89 -20.95 -8.38 13.45
CA ARG A 89 -22.27 -7.99 12.92
C ARG A 89 -22.99 -7.04 13.86
N ASP A 90 -22.87 -7.30 15.17
CA ASP A 90 -23.73 -6.68 16.16
C ASP A 90 -23.08 -5.47 16.84
N LEU A 91 -21.76 -5.49 17.04
CA LEU A 91 -21.03 -4.45 17.76
C LEU A 91 -20.60 -3.26 16.87
N GLY A 92 -20.40 -2.11 17.53
CA GLY A 92 -19.79 -0.93 16.92
C GLY A 92 -18.26 -1.01 16.94
N GLY A 93 -17.60 -0.11 16.20
CA GLY A 93 -16.14 -0.15 16.07
C GLY A 93 -15.40 0.07 17.40
N ALA A 94 -15.98 0.87 18.30
CA ALA A 94 -15.42 1.09 19.65
C ALA A 94 -15.49 -0.16 20.52
N GLU A 95 -16.62 -0.86 20.55
CA GLU A 95 -16.76 -2.12 21.29
C GLU A 95 -15.85 -3.22 20.72
N LEU A 96 -15.74 -3.30 19.39
CA LEU A 96 -14.83 -4.23 18.73
C LEU A 96 -13.36 -3.91 19.03
N ALA A 97 -12.97 -2.64 19.08
CA ALA A 97 -11.62 -2.24 19.46
C ALA A 97 -11.31 -2.59 20.91
N ARG A 98 -12.27 -2.41 21.83
CA ARG A 98 -12.15 -2.87 23.22
C ARG A 98 -12.00 -4.39 23.30
N LEU A 99 -12.72 -5.14 22.48
CA LEU A 99 -12.57 -6.59 22.39
C LEU A 99 -11.18 -6.97 21.86
N SER A 100 -10.68 -6.29 20.81
CA SER A 100 -9.30 -6.47 20.30
C SER A 100 -8.26 -6.25 21.41
N GLN A 101 -8.38 -5.15 22.16
CA GLN A 101 -7.51 -4.82 23.28
C GLN A 101 -7.59 -5.85 24.42
N ALA A 102 -8.75 -6.46 24.63
CA ALA A 102 -8.91 -7.52 25.63
C ALA A 102 -8.15 -8.80 25.24
N PHE A 103 -8.09 -9.12 23.94
CA PHE A 103 -7.25 -10.21 23.41
C PHE A 103 -5.76 -9.87 23.37
N ASP A 104 -5.41 -8.59 23.48
CA ASP A 104 -4.02 -8.14 23.44
C ASP A 104 -3.26 -8.55 24.71
N ARG A 105 -2.38 -9.54 24.55
CA ARG A 105 -1.56 -10.13 25.61
C ARG A 105 -0.14 -9.56 25.64
N THR A 106 0.00 -8.25 25.38
CA THR A 106 1.28 -7.54 25.48
C THR A 106 1.66 -7.18 26.93
N THR A 107 0.70 -7.19 27.87
CA THR A 107 0.90 -6.79 29.28
C THR A 107 0.68 -7.96 30.26
N GLY A 108 1.76 -8.39 30.96
CA GLY A 108 1.70 -9.40 32.04
C GLY A 108 2.85 -10.42 32.09
N ARG A 109 2.82 -11.34 33.06
CA ARG A 109 3.68 -12.56 33.10
C ARG A 109 3.12 -13.56 32.08
N GLN A 110 3.44 -13.37 30.81
CA GLN A 110 2.92 -14.19 29.72
C GLN A 110 4.03 -14.91 28.98
N THR A 111 3.74 -16.12 28.51
CA THR A 111 4.67 -16.87 27.67
C THR A 111 4.63 -16.31 26.25
N SER A 112 5.69 -16.50 25.49
CA SER A 112 5.76 -16.07 24.10
C SER A 112 4.68 -16.75 23.22
N ARG A 113 4.22 -17.96 23.60
CA ARG A 113 3.10 -18.66 22.95
C ARG A 113 1.78 -17.92 23.13
N ASP A 114 1.52 -17.37 24.31
CA ASP A 114 0.29 -16.63 24.60
C ASP A 114 0.17 -15.36 23.76
N ARG A 115 1.30 -14.72 23.46
CA ARG A 115 1.36 -13.53 22.62
C ARG A 115 1.13 -13.83 21.14
N LEU A 116 1.63 -14.96 20.63
CA LEU A 116 1.33 -15.40 19.26
C LEU A 116 -0.16 -15.73 19.08
N LEU A 117 -0.78 -16.39 20.07
CA LEU A 117 -2.23 -16.64 20.06
C LEU A 117 -3.05 -15.36 20.10
N ALA A 118 -2.60 -14.34 20.84
CA ALA A 118 -3.24 -13.03 20.84
C ALA A 118 -3.22 -12.38 19.45
N ASP A 119 -2.08 -12.43 18.76
CA ASP A 119 -1.94 -11.91 17.39
C ASP A 119 -2.94 -12.58 16.42
N ASP A 120 -3.05 -13.90 16.48
CA ASP A 120 -3.96 -14.67 15.63
C ASP A 120 -5.43 -14.33 15.93
N ASN A 121 -5.80 -14.16 17.20
CA ASN A 121 -7.15 -13.78 17.59
C ASN A 121 -7.51 -12.35 17.18
N ILE A 122 -6.59 -11.40 17.38
CA ILE A 122 -6.79 -10.01 16.96
C ILE A 122 -6.95 -9.95 15.43
N THR A 123 -6.13 -10.71 14.69
CA THR A 123 -6.24 -10.80 13.23
C THR A 123 -7.56 -11.46 12.80
N ALA A 124 -8.00 -12.53 13.47
CA ALA A 124 -9.27 -13.19 13.17
C ALA A 124 -10.48 -12.29 13.47
N LEU A 125 -10.44 -11.52 14.56
CA LEU A 125 -11.43 -10.50 14.85
C LEU A 125 -11.44 -9.42 13.78
N ALA A 126 -10.28 -8.90 13.39
CA ALA A 126 -10.15 -7.90 12.33
C ALA A 126 -10.69 -8.40 10.98
N ALA A 127 -10.43 -9.66 10.62
CA ALA A 127 -11.00 -10.29 9.43
C ALA A 127 -12.53 -10.37 9.51
N ALA A 128 -13.09 -10.72 10.68
CA ALA A 128 -14.53 -10.70 10.92
C ALA A 128 -15.13 -9.29 10.79
N VAL A 129 -14.47 -8.26 11.36
CA VAL A 129 -14.85 -6.85 11.20
C VAL A 129 -14.81 -6.45 9.72
N GLY A 130 -13.78 -6.86 9.00
CA GLY A 130 -13.65 -6.65 7.56
C GLY A 130 -14.77 -7.32 6.76
N GLN A 131 -15.20 -8.52 7.14
CA GLN A 131 -16.20 -9.27 6.40
C GLN A 131 -17.64 -8.87 6.73
N HIS A 132 -17.91 -8.52 7.99
CA HIS A 132 -19.27 -8.38 8.51
C HIS A 132 -19.61 -6.99 9.05
N GLY A 133 -18.60 -6.20 9.41
CA GLY A 133 -18.81 -4.84 9.90
C GLY A 133 -19.33 -3.90 8.82
N SER A 134 -20.16 -2.93 9.22
CA SER A 134 -20.55 -1.82 8.35
C SER A 134 -19.34 -0.95 7.99
N ASN A 135 -19.43 -0.15 6.92
CA ASN A 135 -18.34 0.78 6.57
C ASN A 135 -17.99 1.73 7.73
N GLN A 136 -18.99 2.22 8.49
CA GLN A 136 -18.75 3.05 9.67
C GLN A 136 -18.07 2.26 10.79
N THR A 137 -18.53 1.04 11.07
CA THR A 137 -17.92 0.14 12.06
C THR A 137 -16.43 -0.07 11.78
N LYS A 138 -16.07 -0.27 10.51
CA LYS A 138 -14.68 -0.44 10.09
C LYS A 138 -13.84 0.82 10.32
N LEU A 139 -14.37 2.01 9.99
CA LEU A 139 -13.68 3.28 10.22
C LEU A 139 -13.49 3.55 11.72
N ASP A 140 -14.53 3.36 12.52
CA ASP A 140 -14.47 3.55 13.96
C ASP A 140 -13.47 2.59 14.60
N PHE A 141 -13.47 1.32 14.19
CA PHE A 141 -12.50 0.32 14.65
C PHE A 141 -11.05 0.74 14.34
N ILE A 142 -10.78 1.16 13.10
CA ILE A 142 -9.45 1.65 12.69
C ILE A 142 -9.05 2.89 13.52
N GLY A 143 -9.95 3.86 13.68
CA GLY A 143 -9.69 5.07 14.44
C GLY A 143 -9.34 4.82 15.91
N GLN A 144 -9.93 3.78 16.51
CA GLN A 144 -9.64 3.39 17.89
C GLN A 144 -8.31 2.64 18.04
N LEU A 145 -7.89 1.89 17.02
CA LEU A 145 -6.63 1.14 17.05
C LEU A 145 -5.40 1.98 16.63
N ALA A 146 -5.60 3.05 15.84
CA ALA A 146 -4.51 3.85 15.26
C ALA A 146 -3.49 4.37 16.30
N GLY A 147 -3.95 4.73 17.51
CA GLY A 147 -3.05 5.21 18.57
C GLY A 147 -2.04 4.17 19.07
N ALA A 148 -2.32 2.88 18.88
CA ALA A 148 -1.47 1.77 19.29
C ALA A 148 -0.77 1.10 18.09
N SER A 149 -0.95 1.58 16.85
CA SER A 149 -0.44 0.91 15.66
C SER A 149 1.04 1.20 15.34
N THR A 150 1.81 1.67 16.32
CA THR A 150 3.22 2.05 16.14
C THR A 150 4.11 1.44 17.23
N ASP A 151 3.60 0.47 17.98
CA ASP A 151 4.25 -0.13 19.15
C ASP A 151 4.92 -1.48 18.84
N GLN A 152 5.31 -1.69 17.57
CA GLN A 152 5.93 -2.93 17.10
C GLN A 152 7.05 -3.43 18.04
N THR A 153 6.91 -4.67 18.50
CA THR A 153 7.88 -5.37 19.34
C THR A 153 8.25 -6.73 18.76
N ALA A 154 9.39 -7.31 19.15
CA ALA A 154 9.72 -8.69 18.81
C ALA A 154 9.15 -9.64 19.87
N ILE A 155 8.46 -10.71 19.45
CA ILE A 155 8.10 -11.86 20.28
C ILE A 155 9.05 -13.00 19.94
N ASP A 156 9.82 -13.46 20.92
CA ASP A 156 10.72 -14.61 20.77
C ASP A 156 10.21 -15.83 21.55
N THR A 157 9.99 -16.94 20.87
CA THR A 157 9.73 -18.27 21.43
C THR A 157 10.96 -19.18 21.22
N MET A 158 10.93 -20.42 21.74
CA MET A 158 11.97 -21.41 21.45
C MET A 158 12.08 -21.80 19.97
N HIS A 159 11.04 -21.55 19.15
CA HIS A 159 10.93 -22.04 17.77
C HIS A 159 10.62 -20.95 16.75
N GLU A 160 10.32 -19.73 17.19
CA GLU A 160 9.81 -18.65 16.35
C GLU A 160 10.13 -17.29 16.98
N SER A 161 10.63 -16.35 16.19
CA SER A 161 10.69 -14.93 16.50
C SER A 161 9.81 -14.17 15.51
N ARG A 162 8.97 -13.25 15.98
CA ARG A 162 8.00 -12.55 15.15
C ARG A 162 7.95 -11.07 15.50
N LEU A 163 7.97 -10.21 14.47
CA LEU A 163 7.65 -8.80 14.66
C LEU A 163 6.14 -8.69 14.90
N HIS A 164 5.77 -8.10 16.02
CA HIS A 164 4.44 -8.09 16.56
C HIS A 164 3.95 -6.66 16.70
N ASP A 165 2.95 -6.32 15.91
CA ASP A 165 2.12 -5.14 16.02
C ASP A 165 0.70 -5.56 15.61
N PRO A 166 -0.04 -6.21 16.51
CA PRO A 166 -1.31 -6.85 16.17
C PRO A 166 -2.35 -5.80 15.80
N GLN A 167 -2.24 -4.58 16.32
CA GLN A 167 -3.15 -3.47 16.02
C GLN A 167 -2.89 -2.92 14.61
N ALA A 168 -1.63 -2.69 14.22
CA ALA A 168 -1.29 -2.31 12.85
C ALA A 168 -1.71 -3.40 11.84
N ARG A 169 -1.52 -4.68 12.19
CA ARG A 169 -1.95 -5.81 11.36
C ARG A 169 -3.47 -5.89 11.23
N ALA A 170 -4.21 -5.70 12.33
CA ALA A 170 -5.66 -5.64 12.32
C ALA A 170 -6.19 -4.50 11.43
N ILE A 171 -5.58 -3.31 11.52
CA ILE A 171 -5.93 -2.19 10.64
C ILE A 171 -5.68 -2.54 9.18
N ALA A 172 -4.53 -3.17 8.86
CA ALA A 172 -4.23 -3.61 7.49
C ALA A 172 -5.28 -4.58 6.94
N GLU A 173 -5.69 -5.57 7.74
CA GLU A 173 -6.71 -6.56 7.38
C GLU A 173 -8.06 -5.89 7.08
N VAL A 174 -8.49 -4.98 7.96
CA VAL A 174 -9.77 -4.27 7.79
C VAL A 174 -9.73 -3.37 6.55
N ILE A 175 -8.63 -2.66 6.29
CA ILE A 175 -8.47 -1.86 5.05
C ILE A 175 -8.48 -2.78 3.82
N GLY A 176 -7.77 -3.91 3.86
CA GLY A 176 -7.72 -4.90 2.78
C GLY A 176 -9.10 -5.47 2.41
N SER A 177 -10.04 -5.51 3.36
CA SER A 177 -11.43 -5.93 3.14
C SER A 177 -12.29 -4.93 2.36
N MET A 178 -11.83 -3.69 2.17
CA MET A 178 -12.63 -2.58 1.61
C MET A 178 -12.60 -2.52 0.07
N GLU A 179 -12.31 -3.63 -0.60
CA GLU A 179 -12.20 -3.70 -2.07
C GLU A 179 -13.44 -3.19 -2.83
N ASN A 180 -14.62 -3.35 -2.21
CA ASN A 180 -15.91 -2.89 -2.76
C ASN A 180 -16.39 -1.55 -2.19
N SER A 181 -15.58 -0.90 -1.33
CA SER A 181 -15.88 0.38 -0.66
C SER A 181 -14.68 1.34 -0.75
N PRO A 182 -14.24 1.75 -1.96
CA PRO A 182 -13.02 2.55 -2.13
C PRO A 182 -13.05 3.91 -1.42
N ALA A 183 -14.23 4.54 -1.30
CA ALA A 183 -14.39 5.78 -0.52
C ALA A 183 -14.12 5.57 0.98
N THR A 184 -14.55 4.43 1.53
CA THR A 184 -14.27 4.06 2.93
C THR A 184 -12.78 3.73 3.12
N ALA A 185 -12.16 3.03 2.17
CA ALA A 185 -10.72 2.77 2.20
C ALA A 185 -9.90 4.06 2.17
N GLN A 186 -10.32 5.03 1.36
CA GLN A 186 -9.71 6.36 1.33
C GLN A 186 -9.81 7.06 2.69
N GLN A 187 -11.02 7.10 3.29
CA GLN A 187 -11.21 7.70 4.61
C GLN A 187 -10.36 7.03 5.68
N ALA A 188 -10.26 5.70 5.66
CA ALA A 188 -9.42 4.94 6.57
C ALA A 188 -7.94 5.34 6.45
N LEU A 189 -7.39 5.33 5.24
CA LEU A 189 -5.98 5.68 5.00
C LEU A 189 -5.68 7.17 5.31
N GLN A 190 -6.64 8.06 5.07
CA GLN A 190 -6.51 9.49 5.39
C GLN A 190 -6.62 9.77 6.89
N SER A 191 -7.26 8.88 7.67
CA SER A 191 -7.34 9.00 9.12
C SER A 191 -6.04 8.65 9.85
N LEU A 192 -5.14 7.92 9.19
CA LEU A 192 -3.85 7.51 9.74
C LEU A 192 -2.79 8.59 9.52
N GLN A 193 -2.05 8.92 10.59
CA GLN A 193 -0.85 9.74 10.51
C GLN A 193 0.25 9.03 9.68
N PRO A 194 1.24 9.75 9.14
CA PRO A 194 2.30 9.15 8.32
C PRO A 194 2.98 7.94 8.98
N ASP A 195 3.37 8.04 10.25
CA ASP A 195 4.04 6.95 10.96
C ASP A 195 3.12 5.75 11.20
N GLN A 196 1.83 6.00 11.47
CA GLN A 196 0.81 4.96 11.64
C GLN A 196 0.55 4.22 10.33
N ARG A 197 0.41 4.96 9.22
CA ARG A 197 0.19 4.38 7.88
C ARG A 197 1.37 3.51 7.46
N LEU A 198 2.60 3.98 7.67
CA LEU A 198 3.81 3.19 7.41
C LEU A 198 3.85 1.92 8.28
N ALA A 199 3.53 2.03 9.57
CA ALA A 199 3.51 0.88 10.47
C ALA A 199 2.46 -0.18 10.07
N VAL A 200 1.27 0.25 9.64
CA VAL A 200 0.22 -0.62 9.07
C VAL A 200 0.74 -1.38 7.84
N LEU A 201 1.41 -0.70 6.90
CA LEU A 201 1.99 -1.36 5.73
C LEU A 201 3.12 -2.33 6.10
N LYS A 202 3.97 -1.98 7.09
CA LYS A 202 5.03 -2.87 7.60
C LYS A 202 4.44 -4.12 8.25
N ALA A 203 3.43 -3.98 9.10
CA ALA A 203 2.76 -5.09 9.76
C ALA A 203 2.07 -6.03 8.75
N ALA A 204 1.56 -5.47 7.63
CA ALA A 204 0.93 -6.23 6.56
C ALA A 204 1.89 -7.15 5.77
N ALA A 205 3.21 -6.94 5.86
CA ALA A 205 4.21 -7.84 5.25
C ALA A 205 4.40 -9.16 6.04
N ASN A 206 3.86 -9.23 7.26
CA ASN A 206 3.76 -10.41 8.12
C ASN A 206 5.01 -11.32 8.10
N GLU A 207 6.07 -10.88 8.78
CA GLU A 207 7.32 -11.63 8.89
C GLU A 207 7.39 -12.51 10.13
N THR A 208 7.78 -13.76 9.91
CA THR A 208 7.97 -14.79 10.94
C THR A 208 9.33 -15.45 10.76
N LEU A 209 10.25 -15.26 11.71
CA LEU A 209 11.52 -15.98 11.78
C LEU A 209 11.31 -17.31 12.48
N LEU A 210 11.48 -18.43 11.77
CA LEU A 210 11.43 -19.77 12.36
C LEU A 210 12.82 -20.13 12.89
N VAL A 211 12.96 -20.28 14.20
CA VAL A 211 14.23 -20.66 14.83
C VAL A 211 14.42 -22.17 14.73
N GLY A 212 15.46 -22.61 14.01
CA GLY A 212 15.81 -24.03 13.90
C GLY A 212 16.20 -24.61 15.27
N GLY A 213 15.53 -25.69 15.70
CA GLY A 213 15.62 -26.23 17.06
C GLY A 213 17.03 -26.63 17.53
N ALA A 214 17.25 -26.51 18.86
CA ALA A 214 18.29 -27.02 19.77
C ALA A 214 19.79 -26.97 19.37
N MET A 215 20.16 -26.81 18.11
CA MET A 215 21.53 -26.94 17.60
C MET A 215 21.90 -25.77 16.67
N GLY A 216 21.56 -24.53 17.07
CA GLY A 216 22.15 -23.30 16.52
C GLY A 216 22.05 -23.10 15.00
N GLY A 217 21.06 -23.69 14.34
CA GLY A 217 20.86 -23.54 12.89
C GLY A 217 20.31 -22.16 12.54
N VAL A 218 20.73 -21.62 11.39
CA VAL A 218 20.18 -20.38 10.82
C VAL A 218 18.68 -20.57 10.61
N GLY A 219 17.87 -19.77 11.30
CA GLY A 219 16.42 -19.81 11.17
C GLY A 219 15.93 -19.38 9.78
N ALA A 220 14.88 -20.02 9.27
CA ALA A 220 14.26 -19.62 8.01
C ALA A 220 13.25 -18.50 8.28
N VAL A 221 13.36 -17.37 7.59
CA VAL A 221 12.35 -16.31 7.68
C VAL A 221 11.28 -16.53 6.63
N ARG A 222 10.05 -16.67 7.07
CA ARG A 222 8.86 -16.65 6.24
C ARG A 222 8.32 -15.22 6.21
N THR A 223 8.03 -14.73 5.01
CA THR A 223 7.37 -13.44 4.80
C THR A 223 6.11 -13.69 3.98
N ASP A 224 4.97 -13.22 4.47
CA ASP A 224 3.68 -13.37 3.81
C ASP A 224 3.10 -11.98 3.47
N THR A 225 3.27 -11.58 2.21
CA THR A 225 2.87 -10.25 1.72
C THR A 225 1.41 -10.17 1.29
N ALA A 226 0.60 -11.24 1.42
CA ALA A 226 -0.76 -11.27 0.88
C ALA A 226 -1.64 -10.11 1.38
N ALA A 227 -1.56 -9.79 2.67
CA ALA A 227 -2.32 -8.68 3.26
C ALA A 227 -1.83 -7.32 2.72
N LEU A 228 -0.52 -7.13 2.58
CA LEU A 228 0.06 -5.91 2.01
C LEU A 228 -0.33 -5.73 0.53
N GLU A 229 -0.26 -6.80 -0.26
CA GLU A 229 -0.67 -6.79 -1.67
C GLU A 229 -2.16 -6.45 -1.81
N GLN A 230 -3.01 -7.03 -0.96
CA GLN A 230 -4.43 -6.71 -0.94
C GLN A 230 -4.68 -5.26 -0.52
N LEU A 231 -3.95 -4.73 0.47
CA LEU A 231 -4.04 -3.30 0.84
C LEU A 231 -3.67 -2.39 -0.33
N LEU A 232 -2.57 -2.67 -1.04
CA LEU A 232 -2.13 -1.89 -2.20
C LEU A 232 -3.13 -1.99 -3.37
N LYS A 233 -3.73 -3.17 -3.56
CA LYS A 233 -4.83 -3.37 -4.53
C LYS A 233 -6.05 -2.53 -4.17
N VAL A 234 -6.46 -2.50 -2.90
CA VAL A 234 -7.55 -1.61 -2.45
C VAL A 234 -7.18 -0.15 -2.69
N ALA A 235 -5.96 0.27 -2.34
CA ALA A 235 -5.49 1.63 -2.55
C ALA A 235 -5.48 2.04 -4.03
N SER A 236 -5.19 1.11 -4.95
CA SER A 236 -5.25 1.36 -6.40
C SER A 236 -6.65 1.77 -6.89
N ARG A 237 -7.72 1.39 -6.16
CA ARG A 237 -9.12 1.70 -6.52
C ARG A 237 -9.64 3.00 -5.95
N ILE A 238 -8.85 3.67 -5.10
CA ILE A 238 -9.19 4.97 -4.52
C ILE A 238 -9.26 6.04 -5.61
N GLY A 239 -10.10 7.06 -5.45
CA GLY A 239 -10.18 8.18 -6.40
C GLY A 239 -9.15 9.29 -6.14
N ASP A 240 -8.69 9.43 -4.90
CA ASP A 240 -7.76 10.47 -4.46
C ASP A 240 -6.29 10.12 -4.76
N ALA A 241 -5.66 10.95 -5.59
CA ALA A 241 -4.28 10.75 -6.03
C ALA A 241 -3.25 11.00 -4.91
N ASP A 242 -3.49 11.93 -3.98
CA ASP A 242 -2.55 12.23 -2.88
C ASP A 242 -2.46 11.02 -1.93
N THR A 243 -3.60 10.43 -1.59
CA THR A 243 -3.65 9.20 -0.79
C THR A 243 -2.90 8.06 -1.48
N LYS A 244 -3.08 7.87 -2.79
CA LYS A 244 -2.30 6.87 -3.55
C LYS A 244 -0.81 7.16 -3.51
N ALA A 245 -0.39 8.41 -3.73
CA ALA A 245 1.02 8.80 -3.71
C ALA A 245 1.69 8.54 -2.34
N ARG A 246 1.00 8.86 -1.24
CA ARG A 246 1.48 8.56 0.12
C ARG A 246 1.60 7.07 0.39
N VAL A 247 0.59 6.28 0.00
CA VAL A 247 0.63 4.82 0.12
C VAL A 247 1.77 4.23 -0.73
N PHE A 248 1.97 4.74 -1.95
CA PHE A 248 3.08 4.34 -2.80
C PHE A 248 4.44 4.62 -2.14
N ALA A 249 4.60 5.80 -1.52
CA ALA A 249 5.84 6.17 -0.84
C ALA A 249 6.13 5.28 0.38
N ASP A 250 5.12 4.99 1.21
CA ASP A 250 5.28 4.09 2.34
C ASP A 250 5.59 2.66 1.87
N ALA A 251 4.92 2.19 0.81
CA ALA A 251 5.19 0.88 0.21
C ALA A 251 6.61 0.78 -0.35
N ALA A 252 7.15 1.87 -0.92
CA ALA A 252 8.55 1.92 -1.34
C ALA A 252 9.51 1.73 -0.16
N SER A 253 9.20 2.32 1.00
CA SER A 253 9.98 2.11 2.23
C SER A 253 9.94 0.65 2.68
N VAL A 254 8.77 0.02 2.69
CA VAL A 254 8.62 -1.40 3.05
C VAL A 254 9.35 -2.32 2.07
N MET A 255 9.22 -2.08 0.76
CA MET A 255 9.92 -2.84 -0.28
C MET A 255 11.44 -2.76 -0.13
N THR A 256 11.98 -1.55 0.08
CA THR A 256 13.42 -1.35 0.26
C THR A 256 13.92 -2.02 1.54
N ASP A 257 13.17 -1.93 2.64
CA ASP A 257 13.50 -2.60 3.89
C ASP A 257 13.53 -4.13 3.72
N LEU A 258 12.49 -4.72 3.12
CA LEU A 258 12.42 -6.14 2.78
C LEU A 258 13.62 -6.59 1.93
N ALA A 259 13.94 -5.84 0.87
CA ALA A 259 15.08 -6.14 0.01
C ALA A 259 16.40 -6.07 0.78
N SER A 260 16.61 -5.05 1.62
CA SER A 260 17.82 -4.87 2.42
C SER A 260 18.05 -5.99 3.43
N ARG A 261 16.97 -6.61 3.93
CA ARG A 261 17.00 -7.76 4.84
C ARG A 261 17.05 -9.11 4.12
N GLY A 262 17.21 -9.11 2.79
CA GLY A 262 17.34 -10.31 1.97
C GLY A 262 16.01 -11.02 1.67
N ARG A 263 14.87 -10.32 1.72
CA ARG A 263 13.54 -10.84 1.36
C ARG A 263 13.18 -10.49 -0.09
N GLY A 264 13.98 -10.98 -1.04
CA GLY A 264 13.84 -10.66 -2.46
C GLY A 264 12.45 -10.94 -3.03
N ASP A 265 11.88 -12.12 -2.76
CA ASP A 265 10.56 -12.51 -3.29
C ASP A 265 9.41 -11.66 -2.74
N ALA A 266 9.49 -11.29 -1.45
CA ALA A 266 8.52 -10.41 -0.82
C ALA A 266 8.63 -8.98 -1.38
N ALA A 267 9.85 -8.44 -1.48
CA ALA A 267 10.10 -7.13 -2.09
C ALA A 267 9.60 -7.09 -3.54
N GLU A 268 9.80 -8.15 -4.31
CA GLU A 268 9.29 -8.27 -5.69
C GLU A 268 7.76 -8.27 -5.75
N SER A 269 7.09 -8.96 -4.81
CA SER A 269 5.62 -8.99 -4.76
C SER A 269 5.04 -7.62 -4.40
N VAL A 270 5.67 -6.91 -3.44
CA VAL A 270 5.33 -5.52 -3.11
C VAL A 270 5.58 -4.60 -4.31
N ARG A 271 6.73 -4.73 -4.99
CA ARG A 271 7.05 -3.95 -6.19
C ARG A 271 5.98 -4.08 -7.27
N ARG A 272 5.52 -5.29 -7.57
CA ARG A 272 4.45 -5.51 -8.57
C ARG A 272 3.15 -4.83 -8.18
N SER A 273 2.76 -4.93 -6.91
CA SER A 273 1.56 -4.27 -6.37
C SER A 273 1.66 -2.74 -6.39
N MET A 274 2.85 -2.19 -6.10
CA MET A 274 3.13 -0.76 -6.27
C MET A 274 2.97 -0.33 -7.73
N GLY A 275 3.42 -1.17 -8.68
CA GLY A 275 3.22 -0.97 -10.11
C GLY A 275 1.74 -0.85 -10.48
N GLN A 276 0.89 -1.74 -9.96
CA GLN A 276 -0.57 -1.66 -10.18
C GLN A 276 -1.18 -0.40 -9.57
N LEU A 277 -0.72 0.01 -8.39
CA LEU A 277 -1.18 1.23 -7.72
C LEU A 277 -0.84 2.48 -8.56
N VAL A 278 0.40 2.64 -9.00
CA VAL A 278 0.79 3.81 -9.81
C VAL A 278 0.11 3.79 -11.18
N LEU A 279 -0.06 2.62 -11.80
CA LEU A 279 -0.74 2.49 -13.10
C LEU A 279 -2.25 2.73 -13.04
N SER A 280 -2.86 2.71 -11.85
CA SER A 280 -4.29 3.04 -11.68
C SER A 280 -4.60 4.52 -11.94
N ASP A 281 -3.61 5.40 -11.73
CA ASP A 281 -3.68 6.84 -12.03
C ASP A 281 -2.25 7.40 -12.08
N THR A 282 -1.50 7.09 -13.13
CA THR A 282 -0.06 7.44 -13.18
C THR A 282 0.15 8.95 -13.10
N ASN A 283 -0.63 9.71 -13.85
CA ASN A 283 -0.45 11.16 -13.86
C ASN A 283 -0.85 11.83 -12.54
N GLY A 284 -1.93 11.37 -11.90
CA GLY A 284 -2.31 11.86 -10.57
C GLY A 284 -1.26 11.51 -9.53
N VAL A 285 -0.88 10.23 -9.44
CA VAL A 285 0.11 9.76 -8.45
C VAL A 285 1.45 10.45 -8.61
N MET A 286 1.97 10.56 -9.83
CA MET A 286 3.28 11.21 -10.06
C MET A 286 3.25 12.70 -9.76
N ARG A 287 2.13 13.38 -10.08
CA ARG A 287 1.94 14.79 -9.75
C ARG A 287 1.98 15.02 -8.24
N GLU A 288 1.26 14.20 -7.48
CA GLU A 288 1.23 14.33 -6.02
C GLU A 288 2.57 13.93 -5.40
N LEU A 289 3.24 12.89 -5.93
CA LEU A 289 4.59 12.54 -5.51
C LEU A 289 5.59 13.70 -5.70
N ALA A 290 5.50 14.42 -6.82
CA ALA A 290 6.36 15.55 -7.12
C ALA A 290 6.01 16.81 -6.31
N ALA A 291 4.74 16.98 -5.91
CA ALA A 291 4.27 18.18 -5.21
C ALA A 291 4.32 18.07 -3.68
N ASN A 292 4.14 16.87 -3.13
CA ASN A 292 4.03 16.67 -1.69
C ASN A 292 5.41 16.71 -1.01
N ARG A 293 5.57 17.52 0.04
CA ARG A 293 6.86 17.71 0.74
C ARG A 293 7.46 16.41 1.27
N GLU A 294 6.62 15.44 1.65
CA GLU A 294 7.07 14.15 2.16
C GLU A 294 7.76 13.31 1.08
N THR A 295 7.40 13.49 -0.19
CA THR A 295 7.78 12.60 -1.30
C THR A 295 8.56 13.28 -2.42
N ALA A 296 8.53 14.61 -2.49
CA ALA A 296 9.06 15.41 -3.60
C ALA A 296 10.58 15.25 -3.83
N ASN A 297 11.31 14.61 -2.92
CA ASN A 297 12.73 14.31 -3.12
C ASN A 297 13.00 13.19 -4.15
N GLY A 298 11.97 12.47 -4.62
CA GLY A 298 12.13 11.43 -5.64
C GLY A 298 12.47 10.04 -5.14
N SER A 299 12.76 9.87 -3.84
CA SER A 299 13.35 8.62 -3.33
C SER A 299 12.42 7.42 -3.48
N ALA A 300 11.12 7.59 -3.20
CA ALA A 300 10.14 6.51 -3.36
C ALA A 300 10.08 5.97 -4.80
N LEU A 301 10.00 6.89 -5.78
CA LEU A 301 9.97 6.50 -7.19
C LEU A 301 11.31 5.94 -7.65
N ALA A 302 12.42 6.47 -7.15
CA ALA A 302 13.75 6.00 -7.50
C ALA A 302 14.00 4.58 -6.92
N SER A 303 13.57 4.28 -5.69
CA SER A 303 13.64 2.92 -5.13
C SER A 303 12.78 1.93 -5.94
N TYR A 304 11.57 2.32 -6.33
CA TYR A 304 10.72 1.52 -7.22
C TYR A 304 11.37 1.28 -8.59
N ALA A 305 11.93 2.33 -9.20
CA ALA A 305 12.62 2.23 -10.47
C ALA A 305 13.86 1.35 -10.38
N LYS A 306 14.65 1.48 -9.32
CA LYS A 306 15.82 0.62 -9.05
C LYS A 306 15.43 -0.85 -8.94
N ALA A 307 14.39 -1.14 -8.16
CA ALA A 307 13.86 -2.49 -8.03
C ALA A 307 13.37 -3.06 -9.38
N SER A 308 12.66 -2.24 -10.18
CA SER A 308 12.13 -2.66 -11.48
C SER A 308 13.24 -2.88 -12.52
N LEU A 309 14.26 -2.03 -12.54
CA LEU A 309 15.44 -2.18 -13.40
C LEU A 309 16.25 -3.43 -13.05
N ASN A 310 16.48 -3.69 -11.75
CA ASN A 310 17.14 -4.93 -11.29
C ASN A 310 16.34 -6.18 -11.66
N ALA A 311 15.00 -6.10 -11.58
CA ALA A 311 14.09 -7.16 -12.02
C ALA A 311 13.96 -7.27 -13.55
N LYS A 312 14.56 -6.35 -14.32
CA LYS A 312 14.40 -6.21 -15.78
C LYS A 312 12.94 -6.03 -16.22
N ASP A 313 12.12 -5.47 -15.34
CA ASP A 313 10.72 -5.14 -15.60
C ASP A 313 10.62 -3.77 -16.28
N PHE A 314 11.18 -3.70 -17.49
CA PHE A 314 11.20 -2.48 -18.31
C PHE A 314 9.80 -2.09 -18.79
N ASP A 315 8.88 -3.04 -18.89
CA ASP A 315 7.50 -2.81 -19.30
C ASP A 315 6.72 -1.98 -18.28
N ALA A 316 6.93 -2.20 -16.98
CA ALA A 316 6.31 -1.37 -15.95
C ALA A 316 6.76 0.10 -16.05
N LEU A 317 8.07 0.35 -16.19
CA LEU A 317 8.60 1.71 -16.34
C LEU A 317 8.21 2.35 -17.67
N GLY A 318 8.17 1.56 -18.74
CA GLY A 318 7.75 2.01 -20.06
C GLY A 318 6.26 2.40 -20.10
N GLU A 319 5.41 1.65 -19.40
CA GLU A 319 3.98 1.94 -19.28
C GLU A 319 3.73 3.25 -18.53
N ILE A 320 4.45 3.46 -17.41
CA ILE A 320 4.41 4.72 -16.65
C ILE A 320 4.83 5.89 -17.55
N GLN A 321 5.96 5.79 -18.25
CA GLN A 321 6.44 6.84 -19.15
C GLN A 321 5.43 7.13 -20.28
N ALA A 322 4.83 6.09 -20.87
CA ALA A 322 3.81 6.25 -21.90
C ALA A 322 2.60 7.01 -21.36
N GLN A 323 2.10 6.65 -20.17
CA GLN A 323 0.97 7.36 -19.54
C GLN A 323 1.32 8.80 -19.15
N ILE A 324 2.53 9.09 -18.66
CA ILE A 324 2.98 10.47 -18.40
C ILE A 324 2.89 11.31 -19.68
N SER A 325 3.36 10.75 -20.78
CA SER A 325 3.49 11.46 -22.05
C SER A 325 2.17 11.60 -22.81
N LEU A 326 1.29 10.61 -22.73
CA LEU A 326 0.06 10.50 -23.53
C LEU A 326 -1.25 10.60 -22.71
N GLY A 327 -1.14 10.88 -21.42
CA GLY A 327 -2.25 10.77 -20.47
C GLY A 327 -2.52 9.32 -20.05
N ASN A 328 -3.29 9.13 -18.97
CA ASN A 328 -3.61 7.80 -18.44
C ASN A 328 -4.31 6.89 -19.49
N GLY A 329 -5.12 7.49 -20.38
CA GLY A 329 -5.79 6.79 -21.49
C GLY A 329 -4.90 6.54 -22.72
N LYS A 330 -3.68 7.08 -22.73
CA LYS A 330 -2.69 6.98 -23.81
C LYS A 330 -3.19 7.46 -25.18
N ASN A 331 -3.93 8.56 -25.20
CA ASN A 331 -4.62 9.08 -26.39
C ASN A 331 -4.54 10.61 -26.54
N GLU A 332 -3.76 11.30 -25.71
CA GLU A 332 -3.58 12.74 -25.77
C GLU A 332 -2.38 13.13 -26.66
N ASP A 333 -2.40 14.34 -27.23
CA ASP A 333 -1.24 14.89 -27.93
C ASP A 333 -0.11 15.21 -26.92
N PRO A 334 1.06 14.58 -27.04
CA PRO A 334 2.14 14.72 -26.06
C PRO A 334 2.75 16.14 -26.01
N ALA A 335 2.79 16.88 -27.12
CA ALA A 335 3.35 18.23 -27.14
C ALA A 335 2.42 19.23 -26.43
N ALA A 336 1.13 19.23 -26.78
CA ALA A 336 0.11 20.04 -26.13
C ALA A 336 -0.01 19.70 -24.65
N ARG A 337 0.08 18.41 -24.28
CA ARG A 337 0.06 17.98 -22.88
C ARG A 337 1.25 18.53 -22.10
N PHE A 338 2.46 18.44 -22.65
CA PHE A 338 3.67 18.93 -21.99
C PHE A 338 3.64 20.45 -21.79
N GLU A 339 3.16 21.20 -22.78
CA GLU A 339 3.04 22.66 -22.75
C GLU A 339 1.80 23.17 -21.98
N ALA A 340 0.90 22.27 -21.57
CA ALA A 340 -0.32 22.65 -20.87
C ALA A 340 -0.02 23.35 -19.55
N GLN A 341 -0.53 24.57 -19.42
CA GLN A 341 -0.46 25.34 -18.20
C GLN A 341 -1.66 25.04 -17.31
N VAL A 342 -1.38 24.86 -16.01
CA VAL A 342 -2.39 24.69 -14.97
C VAL A 342 -2.20 25.81 -13.96
N GLN A 343 -3.31 26.40 -13.54
CA GLN A 343 -3.30 27.41 -12.48
C GLN A 343 -2.86 26.77 -11.16
N ALA A 344 -1.82 27.33 -10.53
CA ALA A 344 -1.35 26.85 -9.23
C ALA A 344 -2.23 27.37 -8.08
N PRO A 345 -2.43 26.59 -7.00
CA PRO A 345 -2.97 27.11 -5.74
C PRO A 345 -2.01 28.16 -5.17
N GLY A 346 -2.38 29.44 -5.24
CA GLY A 346 -1.52 30.58 -4.87
C GLY A 346 -1.32 31.63 -5.97
N GLY A 347 -1.84 31.39 -7.17
CA GLY A 347 -1.69 32.29 -8.31
C GLY A 347 -0.41 32.00 -9.11
N GLY A 348 -0.52 32.07 -10.44
CA GLY A 348 0.55 31.70 -11.38
C GLY A 348 0.21 30.46 -12.20
N GLN A 349 0.78 30.39 -13.40
CA GLN A 349 0.68 29.24 -14.31
C GLN A 349 1.84 28.28 -14.05
N ARG A 350 1.58 26.98 -13.96
CA ARG A 350 2.58 25.91 -13.83
C ARG A 350 2.46 24.90 -14.96
N TYR A 351 3.60 24.33 -15.35
CA TYR A 351 3.68 23.27 -16.36
C TYR A 351 3.70 21.90 -15.68
N VAL A 352 2.61 21.55 -15.02
CA VAL A 352 2.55 20.39 -14.11
C VAL A 352 2.89 19.07 -14.82
N ASN A 353 2.51 18.91 -16.08
CA ASN A 353 2.83 17.71 -16.85
C ASN A 353 4.33 17.62 -17.18
N ALA A 354 4.97 18.77 -17.49
CA ALA A 354 6.41 18.84 -17.70
C ALA A 354 7.19 18.59 -16.40
N GLU A 355 6.74 19.14 -15.26
CA GLU A 355 7.32 18.85 -13.94
C GLU A 355 7.20 17.35 -13.60
N THR A 356 6.04 16.74 -13.87
CA THR A 356 5.79 15.31 -13.65
C THR A 356 6.75 14.44 -14.48
N ALA A 357 6.94 14.78 -15.76
CA ALA A 357 7.91 14.10 -16.63
C ALA A 357 9.35 14.28 -16.12
N GLY A 358 9.71 15.47 -15.63
CA GLY A 358 11.01 15.75 -15.04
C GLY A 358 11.26 14.95 -13.76
N TYR A 359 10.26 14.85 -12.90
CA TYR A 359 10.30 14.04 -11.68
C TYR A 359 10.56 12.57 -12.01
N PHE A 360 9.81 11.98 -12.95
CA PHE A 360 10.04 10.61 -13.40
C PHE A 360 11.44 10.42 -13.99
N ALA A 361 11.88 11.30 -14.90
CA ALA A 361 13.22 11.25 -15.48
C ALA A 361 14.31 11.29 -14.40
N GLY A 362 14.13 12.12 -13.37
CA GLY A 362 15.11 12.32 -12.32
C GLY A 362 15.22 11.11 -11.41
N ALA A 363 14.08 10.54 -11.03
CA ALA A 363 14.02 9.34 -10.22
C ALA A 363 14.62 8.11 -10.95
N VAL A 364 14.31 7.92 -12.23
CA VAL A 364 14.88 6.82 -13.04
C VAL A 364 16.38 7.02 -13.25
N SER A 365 16.85 8.25 -13.52
CA SER A 365 18.29 8.56 -13.60
C SER A 365 19.01 8.24 -12.29
N ALA A 366 18.46 8.67 -11.14
CA ALA A 366 19.02 8.37 -9.83
C ALA A 366 19.07 6.85 -9.56
N ALA A 367 18.01 6.12 -9.93
CA ALA A 367 17.96 4.67 -9.83
C ALA A 367 19.06 4.00 -10.66
N VAL A 368 19.21 4.36 -11.94
CA VAL A 368 20.25 3.80 -12.83
C VAL A 368 21.65 4.04 -12.26
N LYS A 369 21.94 5.26 -11.79
CA LYS A 369 23.23 5.61 -11.17
C LYS A 369 23.50 4.87 -9.85
N SER A 370 22.45 4.49 -9.13
CA SER A 370 22.57 3.68 -7.91
C SER A 370 22.83 2.20 -8.18
N ILE A 371 22.50 1.71 -9.37
CA ILE A 371 22.74 0.33 -9.79
C ILE A 371 24.18 0.16 -10.25
N THR A 372 24.66 1.08 -11.11
CA THR A 372 25.96 0.96 -11.74
C THR A 372 26.60 2.32 -12.02
N THR A 373 27.93 2.36 -11.92
CA THR A 373 28.75 3.51 -12.33
C THR A 373 29.27 3.39 -13.76
N ASP A 374 29.08 2.24 -14.42
CA ASP A 374 29.52 2.02 -15.79
C ASP A 374 28.58 2.70 -16.80
N ALA A 375 29.11 3.66 -17.57
CA ALA A 375 28.33 4.48 -18.49
C ALA A 375 27.63 3.65 -19.59
N LYS A 376 28.22 2.53 -20.01
CA LYS A 376 27.63 1.66 -21.03
C LYS A 376 26.44 0.90 -20.45
N GLU A 377 26.60 0.32 -19.26
CA GLU A 377 25.54 -0.41 -18.57
C GLU A 377 24.37 0.53 -18.20
N GLN A 378 24.65 1.76 -17.77
CA GLN A 378 23.62 2.80 -17.59
C GLN A 378 22.85 3.06 -18.90
N GLY A 379 23.58 3.20 -20.01
CA GLY A 379 22.99 3.38 -21.33
C GLY A 379 22.12 2.20 -21.76
N ASP A 380 22.53 0.97 -21.47
CA ASP A 380 21.80 -0.25 -21.81
C ASP A 380 20.48 -0.38 -21.01
N LEU A 381 20.49 -0.06 -19.72
CA LEU A 381 19.28 -0.04 -18.88
C LEU A 381 18.24 0.97 -19.39
N ILE A 382 18.69 2.18 -19.74
CA ILE A 382 17.80 3.22 -20.28
C ILE A 382 17.30 2.84 -21.67
N ASN A 383 18.18 2.35 -22.55
CA ASN A 383 17.79 1.88 -23.88
C ASN A 383 16.71 0.77 -23.80
N ALA A 384 16.83 -0.16 -22.85
CA ALA A 384 15.83 -1.22 -22.66
C ALA A 384 14.47 -0.64 -22.23
N THR A 385 14.46 0.31 -21.31
CA THR A 385 13.26 1.03 -20.89
C THR A 385 12.61 1.77 -22.07
N LEU A 386 13.39 2.53 -22.85
CA LEU A 386 12.89 3.28 -24.01
C LEU A 386 12.34 2.37 -25.11
N LYS A 387 12.97 1.22 -25.36
CA LYS A 387 12.46 0.21 -26.32
C LYS A 387 11.11 -0.35 -25.88
N SER A 388 10.90 -0.52 -24.58
CA SER A 388 9.60 -0.96 -24.05
C SER A 388 8.52 0.10 -24.30
N VAL A 389 8.81 1.38 -24.03
CA VAL A 389 7.89 2.51 -24.33
C VAL A 389 7.43 2.47 -25.79
N LEU A 390 8.37 2.35 -26.74
CA LEU A 390 8.05 2.27 -28.16
C LEU A 390 7.11 1.10 -28.47
N THR A 391 7.39 -0.07 -27.90
CA THR A 391 6.55 -1.27 -28.06
C THR A 391 5.13 -1.07 -27.51
N ILE A 392 4.99 -0.35 -26.40
CA ILE A 392 3.70 -0.03 -25.77
C ILE A 392 2.91 0.94 -26.64
N VAL A 393 3.54 2.02 -27.11
CA VAL A 393 2.91 3.04 -27.97
C VAL A 393 2.45 2.44 -29.30
N ASP A 394 3.27 1.58 -29.91
CA ASP A 394 2.91 0.87 -31.14
C ASP A 394 1.66 -0.01 -30.94
N LYS A 395 1.55 -0.71 -29.80
CA LYS A 395 0.39 -1.54 -29.46
C LYS A 395 -0.88 -0.73 -29.21
N THR A 396 -0.78 0.45 -28.60
CA THR A 396 -1.96 1.31 -28.33
C THR A 396 -2.49 1.94 -29.60
N ALA A 397 -1.62 2.34 -30.53
CA ALA A 397 -2.01 2.84 -31.84
C ALA A 397 -2.75 1.80 -32.69
N GLY A 398 -2.38 0.52 -32.58
CA GLY A 398 -3.06 -0.57 -33.30
C GLY A 398 -4.44 -0.96 -32.75
N ARG A 399 -4.83 -0.51 -31.55
CA ARG A 399 -6.09 -0.89 -30.88
C ARG A 399 -7.17 0.19 -30.85
N ALA A 400 -6.83 1.47 -31.07
CA ALA A 400 -7.83 2.52 -31.15
C ALA A 400 -8.57 2.45 -32.51
N HIS A 401 -9.89 2.27 -32.45
CA HIS A 401 -10.84 2.04 -33.55
C HIS A 401 -10.44 2.56 -34.95
N PRO A 402 -10.64 1.77 -36.03
CA PRO A 402 -10.34 2.16 -37.41
C PRO A 402 -11.25 3.28 -37.98
N GLY A 403 -12.13 3.88 -37.18
CA GLY A 403 -13.14 4.86 -37.61
C GLY A 403 -12.98 6.28 -37.07
N VAL A 404 -12.04 6.55 -36.17
CA VAL A 404 -11.80 7.91 -35.63
C VAL A 404 -10.31 8.22 -35.79
N GLY A 405 -9.98 9.24 -36.59
CA GLY A 405 -8.61 9.56 -37.03
C GLY A 405 -7.57 9.90 -35.94
N ILE A 406 -7.91 9.71 -34.66
CA ILE A 406 -7.08 9.97 -33.49
C ILE A 406 -5.98 8.89 -33.34
N ALA A 407 -6.25 7.63 -33.69
CA ALA A 407 -5.26 6.55 -33.60
C ALA A 407 -4.09 6.77 -34.58
N ALA A 408 -4.42 7.20 -35.80
CA ALA A 408 -3.45 7.56 -36.81
C ALA A 408 -2.77 8.90 -36.49
N SER A 409 -3.46 9.88 -35.89
CA SER A 409 -2.83 11.16 -35.53
C SER A 409 -1.88 11.02 -34.35
N VAL A 410 -2.19 10.26 -33.29
CA VAL A 410 -1.29 10.07 -32.13
C VAL A 410 -0.06 9.25 -32.51
N LEU A 411 -0.20 8.20 -33.33
CA LEU A 411 0.96 7.46 -33.85
C LEU A 411 1.76 8.33 -34.83
N LYS A 412 1.08 9.10 -35.69
CA LYS A 412 1.71 10.05 -36.61
C LYS A 412 2.36 11.21 -35.85
N GLU A 413 1.84 11.68 -34.74
CA GLU A 413 2.40 12.71 -33.87
C GLU A 413 3.56 12.13 -33.04
N TRP A 414 3.50 10.88 -32.56
CA TRP A 414 4.67 10.20 -31.96
C TRP A 414 5.76 9.81 -32.95
N THR A 415 5.42 9.60 -34.23
CA THR A 415 6.37 9.34 -35.32
C THR A 415 6.79 10.61 -36.08
N GLN A 416 6.06 11.73 -35.96
CA GLN A 416 6.40 13.08 -36.43
C GLN A 416 7.08 13.93 -35.35
N PHE A 417 6.88 13.60 -34.07
CA PHE A 417 7.98 13.65 -33.11
C PHE A 417 9.11 12.96 -33.84
N GLY A 418 10.21 13.66 -34.05
CA GLY A 418 11.47 13.01 -34.36
C GLY A 418 11.90 12.09 -33.21
N VAL A 419 11.02 11.33 -32.55
CA VAL A 419 11.39 10.33 -31.56
C VAL A 419 12.03 9.17 -32.28
N LYS A 420 11.54 8.67 -33.41
CA LYS A 420 12.31 7.63 -34.13
C LYS A 420 13.60 8.19 -34.73
N ALA A 421 13.63 9.38 -35.33
CA ALA A 421 14.84 9.94 -35.95
C ALA A 421 15.82 10.63 -34.96
N ALA A 422 15.33 11.35 -33.94
CA ALA A 422 16.12 11.96 -32.88
C ALA A 422 16.37 10.99 -31.71
N MET A 423 15.52 9.98 -31.44
CA MET A 423 15.96 8.83 -30.66
C MET A 423 16.89 7.92 -31.48
N ASP A 424 16.70 7.60 -32.76
CA ASP A 424 17.72 6.81 -33.50
C ASP A 424 19.07 7.55 -33.61
N ALA A 425 19.07 8.90 -33.70
CA ALA A 425 20.29 9.71 -33.67
C ALA A 425 20.86 9.94 -32.25
N LYS A 426 20.03 10.03 -31.19
CA LYS A 426 20.44 10.28 -29.79
C LYS A 426 20.43 9.05 -28.87
N ILE A 427 19.96 7.89 -29.33
CA ILE A 427 20.18 6.53 -28.79
C ILE A 427 21.51 5.97 -29.33
N SER A 428 22.24 6.73 -30.15
CA SER A 428 23.61 6.37 -30.53
C SER A 428 24.43 6.05 -29.28
N ALA A 429 25.40 5.13 -29.41
CA ALA A 429 26.25 4.69 -28.31
C ALA A 429 27.11 5.83 -27.72
N GLN A 430 27.09 7.03 -28.33
CA GLN A 430 27.89 8.19 -27.96
C GLN A 430 27.17 9.18 -27.01
N VAL A 431 25.85 9.06 -26.82
CA VAL A 431 25.08 9.95 -25.94
C VAL A 431 24.97 9.36 -24.54
N SER A 432 25.09 10.20 -23.51
CA SER A 432 25.02 9.75 -22.11
C SER A 432 23.63 9.18 -21.77
N ALA A 433 23.57 8.31 -20.77
CA ALA A 433 22.34 7.71 -20.28
C ALA A 433 21.33 8.79 -19.83
N ASP A 434 21.80 9.79 -19.07
CA ASP A 434 20.99 10.93 -18.62
C ASP A 434 20.42 11.73 -19.79
N ASP A 435 21.23 12.03 -20.80
CA ASP A 435 20.78 12.78 -21.98
C ASP A 435 19.72 11.98 -22.76
N LYS A 436 19.89 10.66 -22.90
CA LYS A 436 18.89 9.79 -23.56
C LYS A 436 17.53 9.88 -22.88
N LEU A 437 17.51 9.77 -21.55
CA LEU A 437 16.28 9.83 -20.77
C LEU A 437 15.66 11.23 -20.79
N PHE A 438 16.48 12.28 -20.69
CA PHE A 438 16.05 13.66 -20.84
C PHE A 438 15.32 13.86 -22.18
N TRP A 439 15.98 13.50 -23.29
CA TRP A 439 15.44 13.70 -24.63
C TRP A 439 14.24 12.81 -24.95
N ALA A 440 14.06 11.70 -24.23
CA ALA A 440 12.91 10.83 -24.39
C ALA A 440 11.60 11.39 -23.81
N LEU A 441 11.69 12.34 -22.89
CA LEU A 441 10.55 12.89 -22.14
C LEU A 441 10.27 14.36 -22.48
N VAL A 442 11.16 15.01 -23.24
CA VAL A 442 10.95 16.37 -23.74
C VAL A 442 10.47 16.31 -25.19
N PRO A 443 9.23 16.75 -25.48
CA PRO A 443 8.69 16.73 -26.82
C PRO A 443 9.36 17.76 -27.74
N SER A 444 9.28 17.51 -29.05
CA SER A 444 9.65 18.51 -30.06
C SER A 444 8.39 19.19 -30.58
N VAL A 445 8.44 20.50 -30.75
CA VAL A 445 7.34 21.32 -31.28
C VAL A 445 7.71 21.85 -32.66
N ALA A 446 6.78 21.71 -33.61
CA ALA A 446 6.93 22.33 -34.93
C ALA A 446 6.65 23.84 -34.80
N THR A 447 7.69 24.66 -34.92
CA THR A 447 7.55 26.13 -34.78
C THR A 447 7.26 26.82 -36.12
N ARG A 448 7.63 26.19 -37.24
CA ARG A 448 7.32 26.64 -38.61
C ARG A 448 7.47 25.50 -39.61
N GLN A 449 7.07 25.71 -40.86
CA GLN A 449 7.48 24.83 -41.97
C GLN A 449 8.72 25.43 -42.65
N LEU A 450 9.75 24.60 -42.82
CA LEU A 450 10.93 24.93 -43.61
C LEU A 450 10.56 25.05 -45.09
N PRO A 451 11.36 25.76 -45.91
CA PRO A 451 11.11 25.93 -47.34
C PRO A 451 11.02 24.63 -48.15
N ASN A 452 11.53 23.52 -47.61
CA ASN A 452 11.45 22.19 -48.20
C ASN A 452 10.17 21.41 -47.80
N GLY A 453 9.22 22.06 -47.12
CA GLY A 453 7.97 21.47 -46.67
C GLY A 453 8.08 20.60 -45.41
N LEU A 454 9.27 20.48 -44.81
CA LEU A 454 9.46 19.78 -43.55
C LEU A 454 9.12 20.70 -42.37
N PRO A 455 8.55 20.18 -41.27
CA PRO A 455 8.41 20.95 -40.03
C PRO A 455 9.79 21.30 -39.46
N ASP A 456 10.00 22.57 -39.11
CA ASP A 456 11.12 23.02 -38.28
C ASP A 456 10.80 22.67 -36.84
N LEU A 457 11.44 21.62 -36.34
CA LEU A 457 11.23 21.09 -35.01
C LEU A 457 12.19 21.77 -34.05
N GLU A 458 11.67 22.66 -33.21
CA GLU A 458 12.40 23.17 -32.05
C GLU A 458 12.06 22.32 -30.82
N GLN A 459 13.03 22.14 -29.93
CA GLN A 459 12.78 21.38 -28.71
C GLN A 459 11.92 22.21 -27.77
N ALA A 460 10.91 21.60 -27.13
CA ALA A 460 10.20 22.24 -26.03
C ALA A 460 11.12 22.58 -24.85
N ALA A 461 12.37 22.08 -24.82
CA ALA A 461 13.38 22.42 -23.84
C ALA A 461 13.65 23.95 -23.71
N SER A 462 13.45 24.73 -24.79
CA SER A 462 13.61 26.19 -24.77
C SER A 462 12.34 26.95 -24.32
N SER A 463 11.24 26.25 -24.01
CA SER A 463 9.98 26.82 -23.55
C SER A 463 9.90 26.92 -22.02
N GLY A 464 8.84 27.56 -21.51
CA GLY A 464 8.55 27.57 -20.08
C GLY A 464 8.34 26.16 -19.51
N ALA A 465 7.76 25.25 -20.29
CA ALA A 465 7.60 23.84 -19.92
C ALA A 465 8.94 23.11 -19.85
N GLY A 466 9.83 23.35 -20.82
CA GLY A 466 11.20 22.82 -20.81
C GLY A 466 12.00 23.22 -19.58
N SER A 467 11.88 24.49 -19.16
CA SER A 467 12.52 24.97 -17.92
C SER A 467 11.96 24.28 -16.67
N ALA A 468 10.64 24.11 -16.57
CA ALA A 468 9.99 23.42 -15.46
C ALA A 468 10.37 21.93 -15.37
N PHE A 469 10.43 21.25 -16.51
CA PHE A 469 10.95 19.89 -16.63
C PHE A 469 12.39 19.81 -16.11
N ASN A 470 13.29 20.63 -16.66
CA ASN A 470 14.72 20.58 -16.34
C ASN A 470 14.99 20.87 -14.87
N GLY A 471 14.30 21.86 -14.29
CA GLY A 471 14.40 22.18 -12.87
C GLY A 471 14.00 20.99 -11.99
N THR A 472 12.86 20.36 -12.29
CA THR A 472 12.37 19.21 -11.50
C THR A 472 13.27 17.98 -11.68
N TRP A 473 13.75 17.74 -12.90
CA TRP A 473 14.68 16.66 -13.21
C TRP A 473 15.97 16.75 -12.39
N ILE A 474 16.62 17.92 -12.39
CA ILE A 474 17.87 18.15 -11.66
C ILE A 474 17.67 17.93 -10.17
N VAL A 475 16.64 18.57 -9.59
CA VAL A 475 16.34 18.45 -8.15
C VAL A 475 16.12 16.99 -7.77
N THR A 476 15.25 16.29 -8.50
CA THR A 476 14.92 14.89 -8.19
C THR A 476 16.13 13.97 -8.33
N ARG A 477 16.90 14.13 -9.41
CA ARG A 477 18.10 13.32 -9.69
C ARG A 477 19.16 13.48 -8.59
N GLU A 478 19.30 14.67 -8.03
CA GLU A 478 20.34 14.98 -7.03
C GLU A 478 19.92 14.62 -5.60
N HIS A 479 18.61 14.62 -5.30
CA HIS A 479 18.10 14.41 -3.95
C HIS A 479 17.55 13.01 -3.70
N ALA A 480 17.18 12.27 -4.75
CA ALA A 480 16.64 10.93 -4.60
C ALA A 480 17.71 9.95 -4.05
N LYS A 481 17.33 9.17 -3.04
CA LYS A 481 18.20 8.17 -2.40
C LYS A 481 17.56 6.78 -2.48
N PRO A 482 17.73 6.07 -3.62
CA PRO A 482 17.02 4.83 -3.92
C PRO A 482 17.56 3.54 -3.26
#